data_AF-A0A5R9AVI1-F1
#
_entry.id   AF-A0A5R9AVI1-F1
#
_cell.length_a   1.000
_cell.length_b   1.000
_cell.length_c   1.000
_cell.angle_alpha   90.00
_cell.angle_beta   90.00
_cell.angle_gamma   90.00
#
_symmetry.space_group_name_H-M   'P 1'
#
loop_
_entity.id
_entity.type
_entity.pdbx_description
1 polymer ?
#
loop_
_entity_poly.entity_id
_entity_poly.type
_entity_poly.pdbx_seq_one_letter_code
_entity_poly.pdbx_strand_id
1 'polypeptide(L)'
;MEFIDEIYYLKRKKGDPGHFVVFTNEKYLKRPLAESDKNSKEFTITQGYDGPTKFVRPFYTSFDNISYQKCGVIGWFPYLTPDKNGIITFKVPEYGQKELNLQLVGATQNGTLFNQNILCTIPD
;
A
#
# COMPACT_ATOMS: atom_id res chain seq x y z
N MET A 1 14.60 10.04 34.37
CA MET A 1 15.89 9.54 33.88
C MET A 1 16.40 8.32 34.64
N GLU A 2 15.86 7.98 35.80
CA GLU A 2 16.32 6.84 36.63
C GLU A 2 16.23 5.44 35.98
N PHE A 3 15.38 5.27 34.96
CA PHE A 3 15.11 3.97 34.31
C PHE A 3 15.74 3.83 32.91
N ILE A 4 16.38 4.89 32.43
CA ILE A 4 16.90 4.99 31.06
C ILE A 4 18.41 5.13 31.18
N ASP A 5 19.14 4.16 30.64
CA ASP A 5 20.60 4.24 30.59
C ASP A 5 21.05 5.15 29.46
N GLU A 6 20.49 4.96 28.26
CA GLU A 6 20.96 5.66 27.07
C GLU A 6 19.79 6.01 26.13
N ILE A 7 19.86 7.18 25.50
CA ILE A 7 18.94 7.60 24.45
C ILE A 7 19.77 8.02 23.24
N TYR A 8 19.48 7.41 22.10
CA TYR A 8 20.09 7.76 20.82
C TYR A 8 19.05 8.35 19.89
N TYR A 9 19.42 9.46 19.26
CA TYR A 9 18.67 9.99 18.12
C TYR A 9 19.36 9.57 16.83
N LEU A 10 18.72 8.67 16.09
CA LEU A 10 19.23 8.16 14.82
C LEU A 10 18.58 8.92 13.67
N LYS A 11 19.39 9.72 12.98
CA LYS A 11 19.03 10.36 11.72
C LYS A 11 19.82 9.72 10.58
N ARG A 12 19.16 8.86 9.80
CA ARG A 12 19.82 8.08 8.76
C ARG A 12 20.11 8.92 7.50
N LYS A 13 19.17 9.76 7.04
CA LYS A 13 19.36 10.67 5.88
C LYS A 13 18.54 11.96 6.01
N LYS A 14 18.83 12.95 5.17
CA LYS A 14 18.06 14.21 5.06
C LYS A 14 16.68 13.88 4.46
N GLY A 15 15.62 13.99 5.27
CA GLY A 15 14.24 13.69 4.86
C GLY A 15 13.61 12.49 5.57
N ASP A 16 14.41 11.65 6.25
CA ASP A 16 13.88 10.55 7.06
C ASP A 16 13.29 11.09 8.38
N PRO A 17 12.13 10.58 8.84
CA PRO A 17 11.67 10.79 10.20
C PRO A 17 12.71 10.18 11.15
N GLY A 18 13.32 11.02 12.00
CA GLY A 18 14.33 10.55 12.94
C GLY A 18 13.73 9.60 13.97
N HIS A 19 14.51 8.60 14.39
CA HIS A 19 14.09 7.64 15.40
C HIS A 19 14.79 7.90 16.73
N PHE A 20 14.06 7.79 17.83
CA PHE A 20 14.65 7.70 19.16
C PHE A 20 14.75 6.22 19.53
N VAL A 21 15.95 5.79 19.91
CA VAL A 21 16.20 4.47 20.50
C VAL A 21 16.49 4.70 21.97
N VAL A 22 15.70 4.08 22.85
CA VAL A 22 15.82 4.23 24.30
C VAL A 22 16.24 2.88 24.86
N PHE A 23 17.41 2.83 25.49
CA PHE A 23 17.89 1.66 26.21
C PHE A 23 17.50 1.80 27.68
N THR A 24 16.75 0.83 28.17
CA THR A 24 16.33 0.77 29.57
C THR A 24 17.34 -0.02 30.37
N ASN A 25 17.56 0.42 31.61
CA ASN A 25 18.57 -0.18 32.45
C ASN A 25 18.24 -1.63 32.80
N GLU A 26 19.20 -2.54 32.63
CA GLU A 26 19.00 -3.99 32.77
C GLU A 26 18.45 -4.38 34.15
N LYS A 27 18.79 -3.62 35.19
CA LYS A 27 18.27 -3.81 36.56
C LYS A 27 16.75 -3.71 36.63
N TYR A 28 16.12 -3.00 35.69
CA TYR A 28 14.68 -2.79 35.65
C TYR A 28 13.94 -3.63 34.60
N LEU A 29 14.65 -4.43 33.80
CA LEU A 29 14.02 -5.38 32.84
C LEU A 29 13.07 -6.37 33.55
N LYS A 30 13.34 -6.69 34.82
CA LYS A 30 12.58 -7.68 35.61
C LYS A 30 11.77 -7.07 36.75
N ARG A 31 11.56 -5.74 36.78
CA ARG A 31 10.80 -5.14 37.87
C ARG A 31 9.33 -5.61 37.80
N PRO A 32 8.71 -5.98 38.92
CA PRO A 32 7.28 -6.22 38.94
C PRO A 32 6.56 -4.89 38.66
N LEU A 33 5.85 -4.80 37.54
CA LEU A 33 4.99 -3.66 37.23
C LEU A 33 3.74 -3.73 38.11
N ALA A 34 3.33 -2.59 38.70
CA ALA A 34 2.05 -2.49 39.37
C ALA A 34 0.92 -2.76 38.37
N GLU A 35 -0.17 -3.39 38.81
CA GLU A 35 -1.26 -3.81 37.92
C GLU A 35 -1.93 -2.59 37.23
N SER A 36 -1.87 -1.41 37.84
CA SER A 36 -2.31 -0.12 37.29
C SER A 36 -1.47 0.38 36.10
N ASP A 37 -0.23 -0.10 35.97
CA ASP A 37 0.73 0.34 34.95
C ASP A 37 0.72 -0.58 33.72
N LYS A 38 0.10 -1.75 33.82
CA LYS A 38 -0.03 -2.73 32.73
C LYS A 38 -1.25 -2.42 31.85
N ASN A 39 -1.17 -1.32 31.11
CA ASN A 39 -2.18 -0.97 30.10
C ASN A 39 -1.93 -1.63 28.72
N SER A 40 -0.84 -2.37 28.57
CA SER A 40 -0.52 -3.07 27.33
C SER A 40 -1.18 -4.45 27.27
N LYS A 41 -1.91 -4.72 26.20
CA LYS A 41 -2.41 -6.06 25.88
C LYS A 41 -1.42 -6.77 24.99
N GLU A 42 -0.95 -7.93 25.43
CA GLU A 42 -0.19 -8.84 24.58
C GLU A 42 -1.15 -9.58 23.64
N PHE A 43 -0.79 -9.66 22.36
CA PHE A 43 -1.49 -10.50 21.40
C PHE A 43 -0.45 -11.19 20.53
N THR A 44 -0.62 -12.49 20.35
CA THR A 44 0.28 -13.31 19.54
C THR A 44 -0.22 -13.32 18.10
N ILE A 45 0.58 -12.78 17.19
CA ILE A 45 0.33 -12.90 15.75
C ILE A 45 0.83 -14.27 15.29
N THR A 46 -0.08 -15.21 15.09
CA THR A 46 0.25 -16.58 14.65
C THR A 46 0.52 -16.66 13.15
N GLN A 47 0.12 -15.65 12.37
CA GLN A 47 0.39 -15.52 10.94
C GLN A 47 0.85 -14.10 10.62
N GLY A 48 2.15 -13.84 10.79
CA GLY A 48 2.76 -12.53 10.53
C GLY A 48 2.91 -12.18 9.05
N TYR A 49 2.65 -13.16 8.18
CA TYR A 49 2.67 -13.03 6.73
C TYR A 49 1.55 -13.89 6.15
N ASP A 50 0.71 -13.28 5.32
CA ASP A 50 -0.14 -14.04 4.41
C ASP A 50 0.77 -14.68 3.35
N GLY A 51 0.61 -15.99 3.14
CA GLY A 51 1.25 -16.66 2.01
C GLY A 51 0.80 -15.99 0.70
N PRO A 52 1.59 -16.11 -0.40
CA PRO A 52 1.23 -15.51 -1.68
C PRO A 52 -0.17 -15.94 -2.11
N THR A 53 -1.12 -15.03 -1.93
CA THR A 53 -2.53 -15.27 -2.22
C THR A 53 -2.73 -15.00 -3.71
N LYS A 54 -3.58 -15.79 -4.36
CA LYS A 54 -3.97 -15.46 -5.75
C LYS A 54 -4.61 -14.08 -5.74
N PHE A 55 -4.10 -13.16 -6.56
CA PHE A 55 -4.70 -11.85 -6.73
C PHE A 55 -6.17 -12.03 -7.10
N VAL A 56 -7.07 -11.61 -6.20
CA VAL A 56 -8.50 -11.54 -6.46
C VAL A 56 -8.81 -10.10 -6.83
N ARG A 57 -9.47 -9.91 -7.98
CA ARG A 57 -10.03 -8.60 -8.31
C ARG A 57 -11.02 -8.24 -7.19
N PRO A 58 -10.93 -7.05 -6.58
CA PRO A 58 -11.97 -6.60 -5.68
C PRO A 58 -13.27 -6.59 -6.47
N PHE A 59 -14.22 -7.43 -6.08
CA PHE A 59 -15.57 -7.35 -6.60
C PHE A 59 -16.16 -6.05 -6.05
N TYR A 60 -16.29 -5.03 -6.89
CA TYR A 60 -17.09 -3.87 -6.54
C TYR A 60 -18.51 -4.35 -6.33
N THR A 61 -19.00 -4.23 -5.10
CA THR A 61 -20.33 -4.71 -4.70
C THR A 61 -21.46 -3.93 -5.35
N SER A 62 -21.17 -2.75 -5.90
CA SER A 62 -22.13 -1.90 -6.62
C SER A 62 -21.41 -0.84 -7.44
N PHE A 63 -21.88 -0.63 -8.67
CA PHE A 63 -21.46 0.47 -9.56
C PHE A 63 -22.28 1.76 -9.32
N ASP A 64 -23.31 1.68 -8.48
CA ASP A 64 -24.22 2.80 -8.18
C ASP A 64 -23.83 3.55 -6.90
N ASN A 65 -22.81 3.06 -6.20
CA ASN A 65 -22.34 3.64 -4.96
C ASN A 65 -21.57 4.95 -5.20
N ILE A 66 -21.77 5.92 -4.32
CA ILE A 66 -21.18 7.27 -4.36
C ILE A 66 -19.64 7.25 -4.44
N SER A 67 -18.96 6.29 -3.81
CA SER A 67 -17.51 6.12 -3.91
C SER A 67 -17.07 5.63 -5.30
N TYR A 68 -17.83 4.78 -5.99
CA TYR A 68 -17.55 4.46 -7.39
C TYR A 68 -17.78 5.69 -8.29
N GLN A 69 -18.89 6.41 -8.08
CA GLN A 69 -19.17 7.64 -8.83
C GLN A 69 -18.15 8.76 -8.57
N LYS A 70 -17.58 8.85 -7.37
CA LYS A 70 -16.61 9.88 -6.97
C LYS A 70 -15.14 9.50 -7.22
N CYS A 71 -14.80 8.22 -7.11
CA CYS A 71 -13.42 7.74 -7.24
C CYS A 71 -13.16 7.00 -8.57
N GLY A 72 -14.19 6.66 -9.34
CA GLY A 72 -14.14 6.46 -10.80
C GLY A 72 -13.25 5.34 -11.32
N VAL A 73 -12.86 4.36 -10.50
CA VAL A 73 -12.04 3.24 -11.00
C VAL A 73 -12.93 2.28 -11.77
N ILE A 74 -13.04 2.51 -13.08
CA ILE A 74 -13.83 1.71 -14.02
C ILE A 74 -13.29 0.26 -14.12
N GLY A 75 -12.00 0.04 -13.85
CA GLY A 75 -11.44 -1.30 -13.76
C GLY A 75 -9.93 -1.34 -13.52
N TRP A 76 -9.45 -2.49 -13.06
CA TRP A 76 -8.03 -2.82 -12.92
C TRP A 76 -7.70 -4.06 -13.77
N PHE A 77 -6.68 -3.95 -14.63
CA PHE A 77 -6.33 -4.97 -15.63
C PHE A 77 -4.84 -5.37 -15.47
N PRO A 78 -4.51 -6.32 -14.58
CA PRO A 78 -3.12 -6.59 -14.18
C PRO A 78 -2.35 -7.53 -15.11
N TYR A 79 -3.02 -8.23 -16.01
CA TYR A 79 -2.44 -9.29 -16.85
C TYR A 79 -2.60 -8.95 -18.33
N LEU A 80 -2.17 -7.75 -18.70
CA LEU A 80 -2.16 -7.31 -20.08
C LEU A 80 -0.82 -7.72 -20.72
N THR A 81 -0.89 -8.69 -21.62
CA THR A 81 0.27 -9.09 -22.44
C THR A 81 0.07 -8.50 -23.84
N PRO A 82 1.07 -7.78 -24.38
CA PRO A 82 1.03 -7.32 -25.76
C PRO A 82 0.89 -8.50 -26.72
N ASP A 83 0.16 -8.30 -27.81
CA ASP A 83 0.11 -9.26 -28.90
C ASP A 83 1.44 -9.32 -29.67
N LYS A 84 1.48 -10.12 -30.74
CA LYS A 84 2.67 -10.26 -31.62
C LYS A 84 3.15 -8.95 -32.26
N ASN A 85 2.31 -7.92 -32.29
CA ASN A 85 2.62 -6.60 -32.83
C ASN A 85 2.91 -5.57 -31.72
N GLY A 86 2.92 -5.98 -30.45
CA GLY A 86 3.11 -5.09 -29.31
C GLY A 86 1.84 -4.32 -28.90
N ILE A 87 0.67 -4.72 -29.40
CA ILE A 87 -0.59 -4.04 -29.13
C ILE A 87 -1.27 -4.66 -27.91
N ILE A 88 -1.74 -3.82 -26.99
CA ILE A 88 -2.58 -4.21 -25.86
C ILE A 88 -4.00 -3.73 -26.14
N THR A 89 -4.99 -4.60 -25.96
CA THR A 89 -6.40 -4.26 -26.07
C THR A 89 -7.13 -4.63 -24.80
N PHE A 90 -7.92 -3.69 -24.27
CA PHE A 90 -8.82 -3.90 -23.13
C PHE A 90 -10.16 -3.23 -23.43
N LYS A 91 -11.20 -3.64 -22.72
CA LYS A 91 -12.55 -3.06 -22.83
C LYS A 91 -12.98 -2.54 -21.47
N VAL A 92 -13.61 -1.37 -21.48
CA VAL A 92 -14.24 -0.77 -20.30
C VAL A 92 -15.73 -0.57 -20.59
N PRO A 93 -16.61 -0.68 -19.58
CA PRO A 93 -18.02 -0.33 -19.74
C PRO A 93 -18.20 1.13 -20.19
N GLU A 94 -19.20 1.40 -21.04
CA GLU A 94 -19.59 2.76 -21.43
C GLU A 94 -20.77 3.24 -20.57
N TYR A 95 -20.60 4.38 -19.89
CA TYR A 95 -21.59 4.99 -19.00
C TYR A 95 -21.90 6.46 -19.34
N GLY A 96 -21.57 6.92 -20.55
CA GLY A 96 -21.68 8.31 -20.98
C GLY A 96 -20.46 9.15 -20.59
N GLN A 97 -19.31 8.51 -20.35
CA GLN A 97 -18.09 9.24 -19.97
C GLN A 97 -17.43 9.87 -21.20
N LYS A 98 -17.00 11.14 -21.07
CA LYS A 98 -16.33 11.88 -22.16
C LYS A 98 -14.83 11.67 -22.20
N GLU A 99 -14.26 11.27 -21.06
CA GLU A 99 -12.83 11.12 -20.89
C GLU A 99 -12.53 9.90 -20.01
N LEU A 100 -11.40 9.25 -20.29
CA LEU A 100 -10.83 8.18 -19.49
C LEU A 100 -9.44 8.58 -19.03
N ASN A 101 -9.24 8.57 -17.71
CA ASN A 101 -7.91 8.70 -17.12
C ASN A 101 -7.30 7.30 -16.97
N LEU A 102 -6.29 7.00 -17.79
CA LEU A 102 -5.59 5.73 -17.82
C LEU A 102 -4.26 5.83 -17.08
N GLN A 103 -4.11 5.03 -16.01
CA GLN A 103 -2.84 4.83 -15.34
C GLN A 103 -2.18 3.53 -15.82
N LEU A 104 -1.03 3.65 -16.48
CA LEU A 104 -0.21 2.53 -16.93
C LEU A 104 0.97 2.34 -15.98
N VAL A 105 1.05 1.16 -15.35
CA VAL A 105 2.15 0.79 -14.45
C VAL A 105 2.68 -0.55 -14.88
N GLY A 106 4.01 -0.67 -15.02
CA GLY A 106 4.62 -1.93 -15.41
C GLY A 106 6.13 -1.91 -15.39
N ALA A 107 6.70 -2.98 -15.95
CA ALA A 107 8.14 -3.17 -16.10
C ALA A 107 8.45 -3.60 -17.55
N THR A 108 9.55 -3.11 -18.11
CA THR A 108 10.07 -3.57 -19.41
C THR A 108 10.83 -4.89 -19.25
N GLN A 109 11.14 -5.55 -20.37
CA GLN A 109 11.96 -6.79 -20.37
C GLN A 109 13.33 -6.60 -19.72
N ASN A 110 13.86 -5.37 -19.73
CA ASN A 110 15.15 -5.03 -19.13
C ASN A 110 15.03 -4.67 -17.63
N GLY A 111 13.85 -4.83 -17.03
CA GLY A 111 13.60 -4.52 -15.62
C GLY A 111 13.37 -3.02 -15.33
N THR A 112 13.25 -2.18 -16.35
CA THR A 112 12.95 -0.75 -16.16
C THR A 112 11.47 -0.58 -15.79
N LEU A 113 11.21 0.02 -14.64
CA LEU A 113 9.85 0.34 -14.20
C LEU A 113 9.34 1.59 -14.92
N PHE A 114 8.04 1.60 -15.23
CA PHE A 114 7.37 2.77 -15.76
C PHE A 114 6.04 3.01 -15.05
N ASN A 115 5.67 4.28 -14.95
CA ASN A 115 4.41 4.74 -14.42
C ASN A 115 3.97 5.97 -15.22
N GLN A 116 2.88 5.85 -15.96
CA GLN A 116 2.39 6.88 -16.87
C GLN A 116 0.90 7.11 -16.68
N ASN A 117 0.51 8.38 -16.73
CA ASN A 117 -0.89 8.80 -16.79
C ASN A 117 -1.20 9.29 -18.20
N ILE A 118 -2.33 8.85 -18.77
CA ILE A 118 -2.79 9.24 -20.09
C ILE A 118 -4.27 9.60 -19.98
N LEU A 119 -4.62 10.81 -20.42
CA LEU A 119 -6.01 11.23 -20.57
C LEU A 119 -6.46 10.94 -22.00
N CYS A 120 -7.49 10.11 -22.15
CA CYS A 120 -8.08 9.74 -23.44
C CYS A 120 -9.46 10.37 -23.57
N THR A 121 -9.71 11.10 -24.66
CA THR A 121 -11.06 11.57 -25.00
C THR A 121 -11.84 10.46 -25.69
N ILE A 122 -13.08 10.23 -25.26
CA ILE A 122 -14.00 9.30 -25.92
C ILE A 122 -14.77 10.09 -26.98
N PRO A 123 -14.72 9.68 -28.26
CA PRO A 123 -15.51 10.32 -29.31
C PRO A 123 -17.01 10.05 -29.11
N ASP A 124 -17.83 11.04 -29.47
CA ASP A 124 -19.30 10.99 -29.43
C ASP A 124 -19.90 9.96 -30.40
#